data_AF-A0AAP2DJ07-F1
#
_entry.id   AF-A0AAP2DJ07-F1
#
_cell.length_a   1.000
_cell.length_b   1.000
_cell.length_c   1.000
_cell.angle_alpha   90.00
_cell.angle_beta   90.00
_cell.angle_gamma   90.00
#
_symmetry.space_group_name_H-M   'P 1'
#
loop_
_entity.id
_entity.type
_entity.pdbx_description
1 polymer ?
#
loop_
_entity_poly.entity_id
_entity_poly.type
_entity_poly.pdbx_seq_one_letter_code
_entity_poly.pdbx_strand_id
1 'polypeptide(L)'
;MADIHVRCPKCKWEPDGKPHWACTCGTVWDTFSTAGRCPGCGKIWKDTQCVINAGGCTAWSPHLDWYDGLDEIIERLKEEIKEGWLQEVPART
;
A
#
# COMPACT_ATOMS: atom_id res chain seq x y z
N MET A 1 6.77 4.74 16.72
CA MET A 1 5.54 4.43 15.96
C MET A 1 6.00 3.77 14.68
N ALA A 2 5.51 2.56 14.36
CA ALA A 2 5.76 1.98 13.05
C ALA A 2 5.13 2.93 12.01
N ASP A 3 5.97 3.53 11.18
CA ASP A 3 5.58 4.52 10.18
C ASP A 3 5.58 3.85 8.81
N ILE A 4 4.49 3.98 8.06
CA ILE A 4 4.36 3.35 6.74
C ILE A 4 5.08 4.21 5.72
N HIS A 5 6.09 3.64 5.08
CA HIS A 5 6.80 4.31 4.00
C HIS A 5 6.40 3.73 2.65
N VAL A 6 6.06 4.59 1.70
CA VAL A 6 5.79 4.17 0.33
C VAL A 6 7.09 4.15 -0.45
N ARG A 7 7.57 2.97 -0.84
CA ARG A 7 8.79 2.81 -1.64
C ARG A 7 8.79 1.55 -2.47
N CYS A 8 9.48 1.57 -3.61
CA CYS A 8 9.59 0.42 -4.49
C CYS A 8 10.21 -0.77 -3.73
N PRO A 9 9.57 -1.95 -3.67
CA PRO A 9 10.11 -3.10 -2.95
C PRO A 9 11.41 -3.63 -3.56
N LYS A 10 11.69 -3.30 -4.82
CA LYS A 10 12.87 -3.78 -5.57
C LYS A 10 14.08 -2.86 -5.48
N CYS A 11 13.87 -1.54 -5.58
CA CYS A 11 14.98 -0.56 -5.64
C CYS A 11 14.94 0.52 -4.55
N LYS A 12 13.92 0.49 -3.68
CA LYS A 12 13.70 1.45 -2.59
C LYS A 12 13.47 2.91 -3.01
N TRP A 13 13.25 3.17 -4.30
CA TRP A 13 12.80 4.47 -4.79
C TRP A 13 11.48 4.90 -4.13
N GLU A 14 11.43 6.15 -3.67
CA GLU A 14 10.26 6.77 -3.03
C GLU A 14 9.52 7.66 -4.05
N PRO A 15 8.21 7.45 -4.27
CA PRO A 15 7.39 8.31 -5.10
C PRO A 15 7.37 9.76 -4.61
N ASP A 16 7.38 10.72 -5.55
CA ASP A 16 7.38 12.16 -5.27
C ASP A 16 5.97 12.79 -5.23
N GLY A 17 4.93 11.96 -5.20
CA GLY A 17 3.52 12.39 -5.20
C GLY A 17 3.01 12.96 -6.54
N LYS A 18 3.81 12.87 -7.62
CA LYS A 18 3.40 13.36 -8.95
C LYS A 18 2.63 12.29 -9.75
N PRO A 19 1.85 12.71 -10.76
CA PRO A 19 1.04 11.80 -11.55
C PRO A 19 1.87 11.03 -12.59
N HIS A 20 2.50 9.94 -12.18
CA HIS A 20 3.34 9.11 -13.05
C HIS A 20 2.63 7.90 -13.66
N TRP A 21 1.47 7.48 -13.13
CA TRP A 21 0.79 6.25 -13.57
C TRP A 21 -0.45 6.56 -14.37
N ALA A 22 -0.69 5.77 -15.42
CA ALA A 22 -1.83 5.93 -16.32
C ALA A 22 -2.76 4.72 -16.27
N CYS A 23 -4.07 4.96 -16.29
CA CYS A 23 -5.10 3.94 -16.29
C CYS A 23 -5.51 3.61 -17.72
N THR A 24 -6.13 2.46 -17.92
CA THR A 24 -6.77 2.08 -19.18
C THR A 24 -7.93 3.01 -19.59
N CYS A 25 -8.46 3.82 -18.67
CA CYS A 25 -9.43 4.88 -18.99
C CYS A 25 -8.79 6.23 -19.36
N GLY A 26 -7.45 6.32 -19.36
CA GLY A 26 -6.71 7.54 -19.71
C GLY A 26 -6.41 8.48 -18.54
N THR A 27 -6.95 8.25 -17.35
CA THR A 27 -6.59 9.03 -16.15
C THR A 27 -5.11 8.81 -15.80
N VAL A 28 -4.37 9.90 -15.59
CA VAL A 28 -3.00 9.89 -15.09
C VAL A 28 -3.00 10.47 -13.67
N TRP A 29 -2.44 9.75 -12.69
CA TRP A 29 -2.50 10.13 -11.28
C TRP A 29 -1.35 9.56 -10.47
N ASP A 30 -1.19 10.05 -9.23
CA ASP A 30 -0.35 9.42 -8.23
C ASP A 30 -1.10 8.21 -7.66
N THR A 31 -0.63 7.00 -7.96
CA THR A 31 -1.28 5.75 -7.55
C THR A 31 -1.39 5.62 -6.03
N PHE A 32 -0.49 6.25 -5.26
CA PHE A 32 -0.47 6.14 -3.80
C PHE A 32 -1.47 7.05 -3.10
N SER A 33 -1.88 8.16 -3.74
CA SER A 33 -2.95 9.04 -3.24
C SER A 33 -4.31 8.35 -3.05
N THR A 34 -4.52 7.20 -3.69
CA THR A 34 -5.79 6.45 -3.68
C THR A 34 -5.60 4.94 -3.45
N ALA A 35 -4.44 4.53 -2.95
CA ALA A 35 -4.09 3.12 -2.75
C ALA A 35 -4.37 2.23 -3.98
N GLY A 36 -3.98 2.70 -5.16
CA GLY A 36 -4.11 1.98 -6.43
C GLY A 36 -5.48 2.09 -7.11
N ARG A 37 -6.43 2.82 -6.52
CA ARG A 37 -7.76 3.03 -7.12
C ARG A 37 -7.75 4.22 -8.08
N CYS A 38 -8.03 3.97 -9.36
CA CYS A 38 -8.16 5.04 -10.34
C CYS A 38 -9.29 6.01 -9.95
N PRO A 39 -9.03 7.33 -9.83
CA PRO A 39 -10.06 8.31 -9.47
C PRO A 39 -11.06 8.57 -10.62
N GLY A 40 -10.70 8.26 -11.87
CA GLY A 40 -11.59 8.44 -13.02
C GLY A 40 -12.65 7.35 -13.15
N CYS A 41 -12.25 6.07 -13.13
CA CYS A 41 -13.16 4.94 -13.37
C CYS A 41 -13.34 4.00 -12.17
N GLY A 42 -12.64 4.23 -11.05
CA GLY A 42 -12.76 3.42 -9.85
C GLY A 42 -12.07 2.06 -9.89
N LYS A 43 -11.42 1.68 -11.01
CA LYS A 43 -10.64 0.43 -11.12
C LYS A 43 -9.54 0.38 -10.06
N ILE A 44 -9.41 -0.77 -9.40
CA ILE A 44 -8.34 -1.04 -8.42
C ILE A 44 -7.22 -1.79 -9.13
N TRP A 45 -6.03 -1.20 -9.17
CA TRP A 45 -4.83 -1.82 -9.70
C TRP A 45 -4.14 -2.65 -8.63
N LYS A 46 -3.90 -3.94 -8.93
CA LYS A 46 -3.24 -4.87 -8.00
C LYS A 46 -1.72 -4.77 -8.03
N ASP A 47 -1.17 -4.31 -9.14
CA ASP A 47 0.27 -4.17 -9.38
C ASP A 47 0.60 -2.73 -9.74
N THR A 48 1.79 -2.28 -9.36
CA THR A 48 2.31 -0.95 -9.66
C THR A 48 3.70 -1.04 -10.25
N GLN A 49 3.90 -0.32 -11.37
CA GLN A 49 5.20 -0.23 -12.02
C GLN A 49 6.07 0.82 -11.35
N CYS A 50 7.36 0.52 -11.17
CA CYS A 50 8.35 1.49 -10.73
C CYS A 50 8.80 2.40 -11.88
N VAL A 51 8.68 3.72 -11.72
CA VAL A 51 8.76 4.68 -12.83
C VAL A 51 10.21 5.11 -13.08
N ILE A 52 10.83 4.66 -14.17
CA ILE A 52 12.24 4.93 -14.47
C ILE A 52 12.54 6.42 -14.65
N ASN A 53 11.67 7.16 -15.33
CA ASN A 53 11.86 8.59 -15.57
C ASN A 53 11.78 9.44 -14.30
N ALA A 54 11.30 8.87 -13.19
CA ALA A 54 11.24 9.51 -11.89
C ALA A 54 12.35 8.99 -10.92
N GLY A 55 13.26 8.14 -11.39
CA GLY A 55 14.34 7.54 -10.59
C GLY A 55 14.14 6.09 -10.18
N GLY A 56 13.10 5.42 -10.71
CA GLY A 56 12.77 4.03 -10.44
C GLY A 56 13.47 2.99 -11.32
N CYS A 57 13.04 1.73 -11.22
CA CYS A 57 13.70 0.57 -11.84
C CYS A 57 12.90 -0.18 -12.92
N THR A 58 11.72 0.30 -13.36
CA THR A 58 10.79 -0.36 -14.31
C THR A 58 10.13 -1.66 -13.86
N ALA A 59 10.58 -2.27 -12.76
CA ALA A 59 10.00 -3.49 -12.24
C ALA A 59 8.54 -3.29 -11.81
N TRP A 60 7.75 -4.35 -11.99
CA TRP A 60 6.39 -4.46 -11.47
C TRP A 60 6.40 -5.21 -10.15
N SER A 61 5.49 -4.83 -9.27
CA SER A 61 5.28 -5.48 -7.97
C SER A 61 3.84 -5.29 -7.52
N PRO A 62 3.31 -6.18 -6.67
CA PRO A 62 2.03 -5.96 -6.00
C PRO A 62 2.00 -4.58 -5.35
N HIS A 63 0.88 -3.87 -5.48
CA HIS A 63 0.75 -2.51 -4.96
C HIS A 63 0.93 -2.47 -3.43
N LEU A 64 0.50 -3.52 -2.71
CA LEU A 64 0.68 -3.63 -1.27
C LEU A 64 2.15 -3.75 -0.84
N ASP A 65 3.01 -4.34 -1.67
CA ASP A 65 4.44 -4.50 -1.36
C ASP A 65 5.19 -3.15 -1.34
N TRP A 66 4.57 -2.07 -1.83
CA TRP A 66 5.15 -0.73 -1.77
C TRP A 66 5.04 -0.09 -0.38
N TYR A 67 4.17 -0.61 0.50
CA TYR A 67 3.94 -0.07 1.84
C TYR A 67 4.88 -0.76 2.83
N ASP A 68 6.10 -0.25 2.92
CA ASP A 68 7.12 -0.72 3.85
C ASP A 68 6.69 -0.43 5.30
N GLY A 69 6.80 -1.44 6.17
CA GLY A 69 6.30 -1.38 7.55
C GLY A 69 4.84 -1.80 7.73
N LEU A 70 4.12 -2.17 6.64
CA LEU A 70 2.74 -2.63 6.73
C LEU A 70 2.60 -3.92 7.56
N ASP A 71 3.52 -4.88 7.40
CA ASP A 71 3.51 -6.15 8.13
C ASP A 71 3.59 -5.93 9.65
N GLU A 72 4.45 -5.03 10.12
CA GLU A 72 4.59 -4.71 11.55
C GLU A 72 3.29 -4.14 12.14
N ILE A 73 2.60 -3.30 11.37
CA ILE A 73 1.31 -2.73 11.77
C ILE A 73 0.23 -3.80 11.80
N ILE A 74 0.21 -4.69 10.81
CA ILE A 74 -0.75 -5.80 10.76
C ILE A 74 -0.57 -6.71 11.97
N GLU A 75 0.66 -7.11 12.31
CA GLU A 75 0.92 -7.98 13.46
C GLU A 75 0.51 -7.31 14.78
N ARG A 76 0.79 -6.01 14.94
CA ARG A 76 0.31 -5.26 16.11
C ARG A 76 -1.21 -5.24 16.20
N LEU A 77 -1.91 -4.94 15.11
CA LEU A 77 -3.37 -4.91 15.09
C LEU A 77 -3.97 -6.29 15.37
N LYS A 78 -3.36 -7.37 14.88
CA LYS A 78 -3.79 -8.75 15.17
C LYS A 78 -3.71 -9.05 16.66
N GLU A 79 -2.62 -8.67 17.33
CA GLU A 79 -2.48 -8.88 18.77
C GLU A 79 -3.45 -8.00 19.57
N GLU A 80 -3.65 -6.72 19.21
CA GLU A 80 -4.65 -5.84 19.86
C GLU A 80 -6.07 -6.41 19.76
N ILE A 81 -6.44 -6.88 18.57
CA ILE A 81 -7.74 -7.53 18.35
C ILE A 81 -7.83 -8.76 19.25
N LYS A 82 -6.86 -9.68 19.19
CA LYS A 82 -6.83 -10.93 19.97
C LYS A 82 -6.95 -10.68 21.48
N GLU A 83 -6.25 -9.71 22.03
CA GLU A 83 -6.37 -9.33 23.44
C GLU A 83 -7.77 -8.80 23.77
N GLY A 84 -8.36 -7.98 22.88
CA GLY A 84 -9.75 -7.53 23.02
C GLY A 84 -10.75 -8.69 23.09
N TRP A 85 -10.65 -9.68 22.20
CA TRP A 85 -11.52 -10.86 22.23
C TRP A 85 -11.34 -11.70 23.51
N LEU A 86 -10.12 -11.78 24.05
CA LEU A 86 -9.85 -12.53 25.29
C LEU A 86 -10.46 -11.87 26.53
N GLN A 87 -10.61 -10.54 26.55
CA GLN A 87 -11.22 -9.82 27.66
C GLN A 87 -12.76 -9.82 27.63
N GLU A 88 -13.37 -10.12 26.49
CA GLU A 88 -14.83 -10.13 26.31
C GLU A 88 -15.50 -11.51 26.52
N VAL A 89 -14.72 -12.57 26.75
CA VAL A 89 -15.29 -13.90 27.07
C VAL A 89 -15.66 -13.96 28.56
N PRO A 90 -16.94 -13.97 28.96
CA PRO A 90 -17.28 -14.22 30.35
C PRO A 90 -16.82 -15.64 30.74
N ALA A 91 -16.23 -15.76 31.93
CA ALA A 91 -15.88 -17.05 32.51
C ALA A 91 -17.11 -17.96 32.46
N ARG A 92 -17.04 -19.00 31.60
CA ARG A 92 -18.10 -19.99 31.47
C ARG A 92 -18.27 -20.69 32.82
N THR A 93 -19.32 -20.32 33.56
CA THR A 93 -19.87 -21.08 34.70
C THR A 93 -20.60 -22.32 34.21
#